data_AF-A0A3D0JND4-F1
#
_entry.id   AF-A0A3D0JND4-F1
#
_cell.length_a   1.000
_cell.length_b   1.000
_cell.length_c   1.000
_cell.angle_alpha   90.00
_cell.angle_beta   90.00
_cell.angle_gamma   90.00
#
_symmetry.space_group_name_H-M   'P 1'
#
loop_
_entity.id
_entity.type
_entity.pdbx_description
1 polymer ?
#
loop_
_entity_poly.entity_id
_entity_poly.type
_entity_poly.pdbx_seq_one_letter_code
_entity_poly.pdbx_strand_id
1 'polypeptide(L)'
;IGGEELHNNHHTYPNSAKLSVKKWEFDMGWAWIKLFSFLGLAKVQRVAPIAHRVEGKGHLDMDTAMAILNNRFQIMAQYRKLVIAPLVKQEVAKADESVRHLFRRAKRLLSREPSLLEEQHHARIADMLAQSQALKVIYEKRLALQQIWVKTSSNGHDMLEAMKQWVHEAEASGIQSLREFAEQLKTYSLRPSGATA
;
A
#
# COMPACT_ATOMS: atom_id res chain seq x y z
N ILE A 1 6.30 24.17 -11.76
CA ILE A 1 6.51 22.83 -12.38
C ILE A 1 7.72 22.22 -11.67
N GLY A 2 7.67 21.25 -10.76
CA GLY A 2 6.65 20.37 -10.22
C GLY A 2 7.42 19.26 -9.48
N GLY A 3 8.31 19.67 -8.54
CA GLY A 3 9.30 18.80 -7.89
C GLY A 3 8.78 18.06 -6.64
N GLU A 4 7.54 18.31 -6.22
CA GLU A 4 6.94 17.61 -5.07
C GLU A 4 6.78 16.11 -5.30
N GLU A 5 6.61 15.65 -6.54
CA GLU A 5 6.42 14.22 -6.84
C GLU A 5 7.71 13.42 -6.59
N LEU A 6 8.85 13.90 -7.08
CA LEU A 6 10.16 13.31 -6.79
C LEU A 6 10.51 13.44 -5.31
N HIS A 7 10.11 14.53 -4.67
CA HIS A 7 10.29 14.71 -3.24
C HIS A 7 9.49 13.69 -2.42
N ASN A 8 8.24 13.39 -2.81
CA ASN A 8 7.44 12.33 -2.19
C ASN A 8 8.04 10.94 -2.40
N ASN A 9 8.59 10.66 -3.59
CA ASN A 9 9.31 9.42 -3.86
C ASN A 9 10.59 9.31 -3.01
N HIS A 10 11.29 10.42 -2.78
CA HIS A 10 12.47 10.46 -1.91
C HIS A 10 12.12 10.15 -0.45
N HIS A 11 11.06 10.76 0.09
CA HIS A 11 10.55 10.42 1.42
C HIS A 11 10.12 8.95 1.52
N THR A 12 9.67 8.37 0.40
CA THR A 12 9.30 6.96 0.30
C THR A 12 10.54 6.04 0.27
N TYR A 13 11.58 6.43 -0.46
CA TYR A 13 12.81 5.66 -0.68
C TYR A 13 14.08 6.51 -0.39
N PRO A 14 14.35 6.88 0.88
CA PRO A 14 15.39 7.84 1.22
C PRO A 14 16.80 7.37 0.85
N ASN A 15 17.00 6.05 0.81
CA ASN A 15 18.28 5.42 0.46
C ASN A 15 18.42 5.10 -1.04
N SER A 16 17.45 5.46 -1.88
CA SER A 16 17.51 5.20 -3.32
C SER A 16 18.21 6.35 -4.04
N ALA A 17 19.22 6.01 -4.83
CA ALA A 17 19.89 6.95 -5.73
C ALA A 17 18.99 7.40 -6.91
N LYS A 18 17.88 6.69 -7.15
CA LYS A 18 16.86 7.03 -8.14
C LYS A 18 15.62 7.57 -7.43
N LEU A 19 15.17 8.77 -7.82
CA LEU A 19 14.01 9.46 -7.27
C LEU A 19 12.74 9.21 -8.09
N SER A 20 12.88 8.84 -9.37
CA SER A 20 11.75 8.41 -10.20
C SER A 20 11.32 6.97 -9.89
N VAL A 21 10.01 6.78 -9.69
CA VAL A 21 9.34 5.49 -9.49
C VAL A 21 8.51 5.12 -10.72
N LYS A 22 7.79 6.09 -11.31
CA LYS A 22 6.96 5.86 -12.51
C LYS A 22 7.78 6.09 -13.77
N LYS A 23 7.43 5.38 -14.85
CA LYS A 23 8.15 5.43 -16.13
C LYS A 23 8.14 6.81 -16.81
N TRP A 24 7.16 7.67 -16.48
CA TRP A 24 7.00 9.01 -17.04
C TRP A 24 7.54 10.13 -16.14
N GLU A 25 8.08 9.80 -14.96
CA GLU A 25 8.73 10.79 -14.10
C GLU A 25 10.13 11.08 -14.63
N PHE A 26 10.41 12.36 -14.89
CA PHE A 26 11.73 12.78 -15.36
C PHE A 26 12.67 13.04 -14.17
N ASP A 27 13.72 12.24 -14.07
CA ASP A 27 14.70 12.29 -12.98
C ASP A 27 16.08 12.68 -13.52
N MET A 28 16.37 13.98 -13.45
CA MET A 28 17.61 14.54 -13.95
C MET A 28 18.82 14.07 -13.13
N GLY A 29 18.66 13.87 -11.81
CA GLY A 29 19.70 13.33 -10.94
C GLY A 29 20.10 11.92 -11.34
N TRP A 30 19.12 11.07 -11.66
CA TRP A 30 19.36 9.72 -12.17
C TRP A 30 20.04 9.71 -13.53
N ALA A 31 19.72 10.66 -14.43
CA ALA A 31 20.40 10.81 -15.71
C ALA A 31 21.90 11.12 -15.52
N TRP A 32 22.25 12.05 -14.61
CA TRP A 32 23.64 12.37 -14.28
C TRP A 32 24.36 11.20 -13.61
N ILE A 33 23.72 10.49 -12.68
CA ILE A 33 24.28 9.29 -12.04
C ILE A 33 24.58 8.21 -13.08
N LYS A 34 23.68 7.98 -14.03
CA LYS A 34 23.91 7.03 -15.13
C LYS A 34 25.06 7.47 -16.04
N LEU A 35 25.19 8.76 -16.34
CA LEU A 35 26.30 9.30 -17.13
C LEU A 35 27.64 9.13 -16.40
N PHE A 36 27.74 9.55 -15.13
CA PHE A 36 28.97 9.39 -14.36
C PHE A 36 29.32 7.93 -14.10
N SER A 37 28.32 7.05 -13.93
CA SER A 37 28.57 5.61 -13.82
C SER A 37 29.03 5.00 -15.13
N PHE A 38 28.49 5.44 -16.27
CA PHE A 38 28.95 5.04 -17.60
C PHE A 38 30.39 5.47 -17.87
N LEU A 39 30.78 6.66 -17.41
CA LEU A 39 32.15 7.18 -17.50
C LEU A 39 33.10 6.58 -16.44
N GLY A 40 32.64 5.66 -15.59
CA GLY A 40 33.43 5.04 -14.52
C GLY A 40 33.73 5.95 -13.32
N LEU A 41 33.15 7.15 -13.28
CA LEU A 41 33.37 8.18 -12.26
C LEU A 41 32.51 7.97 -11.00
N ALA A 42 31.45 7.15 -11.08
CA ALA A 42 30.56 6.88 -9.96
C ALA A 42 30.11 5.42 -9.92
N LYS A 43 29.91 4.87 -8.72
CA LYS A 43 29.26 3.57 -8.50
C LYS A 43 27.90 3.78 -7.86
N VAL A 44 26.85 3.27 -8.50
CA VAL A 44 25.49 3.28 -7.94
C VAL A 44 25.45 2.29 -6.78
N GLN A 45 25.27 2.79 -5.56
CA GLN A 45 25.30 1.96 -4.36
C GLN A 45 23.98 1.25 -4.11
N ARG A 46 22.85 1.98 -4.11
CA ARG A 46 21.53 1.43 -3.79
C ARG A 46 20.45 2.05 -4.67
N VAL A 47 19.62 1.19 -5.23
CA VAL A 47 18.32 1.52 -5.80
C VAL A 47 17.31 0.69 -5.04
N ALA A 48 16.22 1.29 -4.57
CA ALA A 48 15.20 0.53 -3.84
C ALA A 48 14.69 -0.61 -4.72
N PRO A 49 14.69 -1.87 -4.24
CA PRO A 49 14.21 -2.98 -5.04
C PRO A 49 12.71 -2.79 -5.28
N ILE A 50 12.34 -2.76 -6.55
CA ILE A 50 10.96 -2.53 -6.99
C ILE A 50 10.21 -3.83 -6.76
N ALA A 51 9.09 -3.81 -6.04
CA ALA A 51 8.28 -5.01 -5.94
C ALA A 51 7.54 -5.24 -7.25
N HIS A 52 7.59 -6.48 -7.72
CA HIS A 52 6.90 -6.97 -8.89
C HIS A 52 5.80 -7.93 -8.46
N ARG A 53 4.78 -8.07 -9.30
CA ARG A 53 3.81 -9.17 -9.18
C ARG A 53 4.29 -10.31 -10.07
N VAL A 54 4.39 -11.50 -9.49
CA VAL A 54 4.80 -12.72 -10.17
C VAL A 54 3.56 -13.58 -10.41
N GLU A 55 3.25 -13.82 -11.68
CA GLU A 55 2.15 -14.70 -12.08
C GLU A 55 2.42 -16.14 -11.60
N GLY A 56 1.40 -16.80 -11.04
CA GLY A 56 1.52 -18.13 -10.45
C GLY A 56 2.08 -18.19 -9.03
N LYS A 57 2.65 -17.10 -8.49
CA LYS A 57 3.04 -17.04 -7.07
C LYS A 57 1.80 -16.82 -6.20
N GLY A 58 1.50 -17.77 -5.32
CA GLY A 58 0.31 -17.75 -4.46
C GLY A 58 0.59 -17.99 -2.98
N HIS A 59 1.85 -17.93 -2.54
CA HIS A 59 2.24 -18.16 -1.15
C HIS A 59 3.05 -17.00 -0.58
N LEU A 60 2.88 -16.73 0.71
CA LEU A 60 3.67 -15.74 1.44
C LEU A 60 4.99 -16.35 1.89
N ASP A 61 6.09 -15.78 1.42
CA ASP A 61 7.46 -16.08 1.83
C ASP A 61 8.19 -14.81 2.29
N MET A 62 9.44 -14.97 2.76
CA MET A 62 10.27 -13.84 3.22
C MET A 62 10.48 -12.79 2.12
N ASP A 63 10.62 -13.22 0.87
CA ASP A 63 10.74 -12.32 -0.28
C ASP A 63 9.47 -11.47 -0.47
N THR A 64 8.28 -12.07 -0.31
CA THR A 64 6.99 -11.37 -0.36
C THR A 64 6.86 -10.35 0.78
N ALA A 65 7.22 -10.75 2.00
CA ALA A 65 7.17 -9.87 3.16
C ALA A 65 8.05 -8.63 2.95
N MET A 66 9.27 -8.83 2.43
CA MET A 66 10.18 -7.73 2.09
C MET A 66 9.67 -6.89 0.92
N ALA A 67 9.06 -7.51 -0.10
CA ALA A 67 8.44 -6.81 -1.22
C ALA A 67 7.32 -5.86 -0.77
N ILE A 68 6.44 -6.35 0.11
CA ILE A 68 5.35 -5.58 0.69
C ILE A 68 5.89 -4.45 1.58
N LEU A 69 6.86 -4.72 2.45
CA LEU A 69 7.45 -3.72 3.34
C LEU A 69 8.11 -2.56 2.57
N ASN A 70 8.88 -2.89 1.53
CA ASN A 70 9.53 -1.90 0.67
C ASN A 70 8.52 -1.07 -0.13
N ASN A 71 7.32 -1.59 -0.42
CA ASN A 71 6.31 -0.91 -1.24
C ASN A 71 5.06 -0.49 -0.46
N ARG A 72 5.16 -0.36 0.87
CA ARG A 72 4.02 -0.11 1.78
C ARG A 72 3.08 1.03 1.36
N PHE A 73 3.62 2.14 0.86
CA PHE A 73 2.79 3.27 0.41
C PHE A 73 1.97 2.92 -0.84
N GLN A 74 2.58 2.20 -1.78
CA GLN A 74 1.88 1.73 -2.97
C GLN A 74 0.83 0.68 -2.59
N ILE A 75 1.12 -0.19 -1.62
CA ILE A 75 0.15 -1.14 -1.06
C ILE A 75 -1.04 -0.41 -0.44
N MET A 76 -0.83 0.67 0.33
CA MET A 76 -1.94 1.48 0.86
C MET A 76 -2.75 2.19 -0.23
N ALA A 77 -2.08 2.72 -1.25
CA ALA A 77 -2.74 3.34 -2.39
C ALA A 77 -3.63 2.33 -3.14
N GLN A 78 -3.15 1.09 -3.28
CA GLN A 78 -3.94 0.00 -3.85
C GLN A 78 -5.06 -0.46 -2.94
N TYR A 79 -4.85 -0.56 -1.62
CA TYR A 79 -5.91 -0.88 -0.65
C TYR A 79 -7.07 0.11 -0.78
N ARG A 80 -6.76 1.41 -0.86
CA ARG A 80 -7.76 2.46 -1.12
C ARG A 80 -8.52 2.23 -2.43
N LYS A 81 -7.82 1.89 -3.51
CA LYS A 81 -8.41 1.74 -4.85
C LYS A 81 -9.24 0.47 -4.99
N LEU A 82 -8.75 -0.65 -4.45
CA LEU A 82 -9.26 -2.00 -4.68
C LEU A 82 -10.19 -2.49 -3.58
N VAL A 83 -10.07 -1.97 -2.35
CA VAL A 83 -10.90 -2.39 -1.21
C VAL A 83 -11.87 -1.29 -0.81
N ILE A 84 -11.36 -0.11 -0.42
CA ILE A 84 -12.21 0.97 0.13
C ILE A 84 -13.14 1.54 -0.93
N ALA A 85 -12.62 1.93 -2.09
CA ALA A 85 -13.40 2.60 -3.12
C ALA A 85 -14.61 1.78 -3.63
N PRO A 86 -14.47 0.49 -4.00
CA PRO A 86 -15.62 -0.29 -4.47
C PRO A 86 -16.63 -0.55 -3.37
N LEU A 87 -16.20 -0.86 -2.14
CA LEU A 87 -17.13 -1.09 -1.04
C LEU A 87 -17.90 0.17 -0.68
N VAL A 88 -17.24 1.33 -0.57
CA VAL A 88 -17.94 2.61 -0.37
C VAL A 88 -18.94 2.89 -1.49
N LYS A 89 -18.60 2.58 -2.75
CA LYS A 89 -19.54 2.75 -3.87
C LYS A 89 -20.77 1.86 -3.72
N GLN A 90 -20.59 0.60 -3.29
CA GLN A 90 -21.69 -0.33 -3.03
C GLN A 90 -22.58 0.16 -1.88
N GLU A 91 -22.00 0.61 -0.78
CA GLU A 91 -22.75 1.12 0.38
C GLU A 91 -23.51 2.41 0.04
N VAL A 92 -22.92 3.34 -0.74
CA VAL A 92 -23.62 4.54 -1.25
C VAL A 92 -24.84 4.18 -2.09
N ALA A 93 -24.75 3.11 -2.90
CA ALA A 93 -25.82 2.67 -3.77
C ALA A 93 -26.97 2.00 -3.01
N LYS A 94 -26.67 1.33 -1.88
CA LYS A 94 -27.67 0.72 -0.98
C LYS A 94 -28.26 1.70 0.02
N ALA A 95 -27.55 2.79 0.33
CA ALA A 95 -27.94 3.75 1.32
C ALA A 95 -29.17 4.57 0.93
N ASP A 96 -30.07 4.73 1.90
CA ASP A 96 -31.16 5.70 1.86
C ASP A 96 -30.62 7.12 1.67
N GLU A 97 -31.44 7.97 1.07
CA GLU A 97 -31.04 9.33 0.72
C GLU A 97 -30.63 10.16 1.95
N SER A 98 -31.25 9.89 3.10
CA SER A 98 -30.95 10.52 4.40
C SER A 98 -29.52 10.26 4.88
N VAL A 99 -28.96 9.08 4.64
CA VAL A 99 -27.62 8.68 5.13
C VAL A 99 -26.56 8.65 4.03
N ARG A 100 -26.96 8.79 2.76
CA ARG A 100 -26.06 8.79 1.59
C ARG A 100 -24.93 9.82 1.68
N HIS A 101 -25.19 10.97 2.31
CA HIS A 101 -24.21 12.04 2.47
C HIS A 101 -23.01 11.63 3.36
N LEU A 102 -23.22 10.74 4.33
CA LEU A 102 -22.17 10.20 5.20
C LEU A 102 -21.14 9.42 4.37
N PHE A 103 -21.62 8.57 3.46
CA PHE A 103 -20.75 7.71 2.65
C PHE A 103 -20.00 8.44 1.52
N ARG A 104 -20.49 9.59 1.03
CA ARG A 104 -19.81 10.37 -0.03
C ARG A 104 -18.39 10.78 0.35
N ARG A 105 -18.15 11.05 1.64
CA ARG A 105 -16.82 11.42 2.17
C ARG A 105 -16.04 10.21 2.70
N ALA A 106 -16.67 9.05 2.84
CA ALA A 106 -16.07 7.86 3.44
C ALA A 106 -14.79 7.44 2.73
N LYS A 107 -14.77 7.42 1.39
CA LYS A 107 -13.57 7.05 0.62
C LYS A 107 -12.35 7.90 1.01
N ARG A 108 -12.53 9.21 1.24
CA ARG A 108 -11.42 10.10 1.59
C ARG A 108 -11.00 9.91 3.05
N LEU A 109 -11.97 9.83 3.97
CA LEU A 109 -11.71 9.72 5.41
C LEU A 109 -11.09 8.35 5.77
N LEU A 110 -11.66 7.26 5.27
CA LEU A 110 -11.18 5.90 5.56
C LEU A 110 -9.79 5.60 4.97
N SER A 111 -9.35 6.38 3.98
CA SER A 111 -8.03 6.21 3.37
C SER A 111 -6.95 7.12 3.96
N ARG A 112 -7.33 8.07 4.82
CA ARG A 112 -6.41 9.06 5.36
C ARG A 112 -5.64 8.47 6.53
N GLU A 113 -4.40 8.92 6.68
CA GLU A 113 -3.55 8.55 7.81
C GLU A 113 -4.21 8.98 9.14
N PRO A 114 -4.40 8.08 10.12
CA PRO A 114 -5.12 8.42 11.36
C PRO A 114 -4.49 9.57 12.14
N SER A 115 -3.17 9.68 12.16
CA SER A 115 -2.46 10.78 12.85
C SER A 115 -2.69 12.15 12.20
N LEU A 116 -3.20 12.20 10.97
CA LEU A 116 -3.52 13.43 10.25
C LEU A 116 -5.01 13.79 10.34
N LEU A 117 -5.77 13.10 11.17
CA LEU A 117 -7.20 13.33 11.38
C LEU A 117 -7.43 14.17 12.64
N GLU A 118 -8.22 15.22 12.47
CA GLU A 118 -8.79 15.97 13.60
C GLU A 118 -9.93 15.18 14.27
N GLU A 119 -10.26 15.53 15.51
CA GLU A 119 -11.31 14.88 16.32
C GLU A 119 -12.67 14.80 15.59
N GLN A 120 -13.06 15.87 14.91
CA GLN A 120 -14.29 15.89 14.09
C GLN A 120 -14.29 14.84 12.96
N HIS A 121 -13.11 14.48 12.44
CA HIS A 121 -13.00 13.44 11.42
C HIS A 121 -13.11 12.05 12.04
N HIS A 122 -12.59 11.85 13.26
CA HIS A 122 -12.75 10.60 14.01
C HIS A 122 -14.21 10.31 14.33
N ALA A 123 -14.96 11.31 14.82
CA ALA A 123 -16.40 11.18 15.08
C ALA A 123 -17.15 10.76 13.81
N ARG A 124 -16.91 11.45 12.68
CA ARG A 124 -17.53 11.11 11.39
C ARG A 124 -17.19 9.71 10.89
N ILE A 125 -15.95 9.26 11.12
CA ILE A 125 -15.57 7.88 10.79
C ILE A 125 -16.39 6.93 11.66
N ALA A 126 -16.45 7.13 12.97
CA ALA A 126 -17.22 6.29 13.88
C ALA A 126 -18.71 6.20 13.47
N ASP A 127 -19.35 7.33 13.16
CA ASP A 127 -20.74 7.38 12.70
C ASP A 127 -20.97 6.53 11.44
N MET A 128 -20.08 6.66 10.44
CA MET A 128 -20.16 5.86 9.22
C MET A 128 -19.94 4.37 9.48
N LEU A 129 -18.98 4.02 10.35
CA LEU A 129 -18.67 2.62 10.66
C LEU A 129 -19.81 1.95 11.45
N ALA A 130 -20.56 2.71 12.24
CA ALA A 130 -21.76 2.22 12.92
C ALA A 130 -22.88 1.82 11.94
N GLN A 131 -22.91 2.41 10.74
CA GLN A 131 -23.93 2.12 9.72
C GLN A 131 -23.55 0.95 8.80
N SER A 132 -22.29 0.50 8.79
CA SER A 132 -21.84 -0.56 7.88
C SER A 132 -20.75 -1.42 8.50
N GLN A 133 -21.12 -2.65 8.87
CA GLN A 133 -20.17 -3.64 9.39
C GLN A 133 -19.06 -3.96 8.37
N ALA A 134 -19.38 -3.97 7.08
CA ALA A 134 -18.40 -4.21 6.03
C ALA A 134 -17.34 -3.09 5.97
N LEU A 135 -17.76 -1.81 6.06
CA LEU A 135 -16.83 -0.68 6.13
C LEU A 135 -15.97 -0.72 7.39
N LYS A 136 -16.55 -1.13 8.53
CA LYS A 136 -15.83 -1.28 9.79
C LYS A 136 -14.70 -2.31 9.66
N VAL A 137 -15.01 -3.49 9.13
CA VAL A 137 -14.02 -4.56 8.94
C VAL A 137 -12.87 -4.11 8.03
N ILE A 138 -13.15 -3.48 6.87
CA ILE A 138 -12.05 -3.03 5.99
C ILE A 138 -11.23 -1.89 6.62
N TYR A 139 -11.85 -1.04 7.44
CA TYR A 139 -11.12 0.02 8.12
C TYR A 139 -10.18 -0.56 9.19
N GLU A 140 -10.67 -1.49 10.00
CA GLU A 140 -9.87 -2.21 11.00
C GLU A 140 -8.72 -2.99 10.35
N LYS A 141 -8.98 -3.69 9.23
CA LYS A 141 -7.94 -4.42 8.49
C LYS A 141 -6.89 -3.49 7.88
N ARG A 142 -7.29 -2.30 7.40
CA ARG A 142 -6.33 -1.28 6.96
C ARG A 142 -5.41 -0.83 8.10
N LEU A 143 -5.97 -0.55 9.28
CA LEU A 143 -5.19 -0.15 10.45
C LEU A 143 -4.26 -1.27 10.91
N ALA A 144 -4.75 -2.52 10.95
CA ALA A 144 -3.95 -3.69 11.28
C ALA A 144 -2.76 -3.84 10.32
N LEU A 145 -2.99 -3.71 9.00
CA LEU A 145 -1.93 -3.79 7.99
C LEU A 145 -0.84 -2.74 8.22
N GLN A 146 -1.26 -1.53 8.57
CA GLN A 146 -0.33 -0.44 8.87
C GLN A 146 0.47 -0.69 10.15
N GLN A 147 -0.16 -1.24 11.19
CA GLN A 147 0.50 -1.57 12.45
C GLN A 147 1.57 -2.64 12.29
N ILE A 148 1.38 -3.58 11.35
CA ILE A 148 2.41 -4.59 11.04
C ILE A 148 3.72 -3.88 10.72
N TRP A 149 3.72 -2.90 9.81
CA TRP A 149 4.96 -2.20 9.42
C TRP A 149 5.65 -1.48 10.58
N VAL A 150 4.88 -0.90 11.49
CA VAL A 150 5.44 -0.21 12.66
C VAL A 150 6.12 -1.21 13.60
N LYS A 151 5.49 -2.37 13.83
CA LYS A 151 5.95 -3.37 14.80
C LYS A 151 7.06 -4.29 14.28
N THR A 152 7.11 -4.55 12.98
CA THR A 152 7.97 -5.59 12.39
C THR A 152 9.05 -5.05 11.45
N SER A 153 9.21 -3.73 11.34
CA SER A 153 10.18 -3.10 10.42
C SER A 153 11.63 -3.55 10.62
N SER A 154 12.00 -4.00 11.82
CA SER A 154 13.34 -4.51 12.16
C SER A 154 13.46 -6.05 12.12
N ASN A 155 12.36 -6.80 12.00
CA ASN A 155 12.36 -8.27 12.01
C ASN A 155 11.47 -8.86 10.89
N GLY A 156 12.13 -9.40 9.86
CA GLY A 156 11.45 -10.00 8.71
C GLY A 156 10.62 -11.24 9.03
N HIS A 157 10.98 -12.02 10.05
CA HIS A 157 10.22 -13.22 10.43
C HIS A 157 8.88 -12.83 11.08
N ASP A 158 8.91 -11.89 12.02
CA ASP A 158 7.70 -11.36 12.65
C ASP A 158 6.79 -10.69 11.61
N MET A 159 7.38 -10.00 10.62
CA MET A 159 6.64 -9.45 9.47
C MET A 159 5.92 -10.53 8.68
N LEU A 160 6.60 -11.64 8.36
CA LEU A 160 6.00 -12.72 7.59
C LEU A 160 4.83 -13.36 8.33
N GLU A 161 5.00 -13.68 9.62
CA GLU A 161 3.93 -14.29 10.43
C GLU A 161 2.75 -13.35 10.62
N ALA A 162 3.00 -12.06 10.90
CA ALA A 162 1.94 -11.06 11.00
C ALA A 162 1.19 -10.88 9.67
N MET A 163 1.89 -10.91 8.53
CA MET A 163 1.27 -10.86 7.20
C MET A 163 0.43 -12.10 6.89
N LYS A 164 0.90 -13.31 7.26
CA LYS A 164 0.12 -14.54 7.12
C LYS A 164 -1.18 -14.47 7.91
N GLN A 165 -1.10 -14.04 9.17
CA GLN A 165 -2.27 -13.87 10.02
C GLN A 165 -3.24 -12.84 9.42
N TRP A 166 -2.73 -11.70 8.96
CA TRP A 166 -3.56 -10.67 8.33
C TRP A 166 -4.28 -11.17 7.07
N VAL A 167 -3.58 -11.90 6.20
CA VAL A 167 -4.15 -12.47 4.97
C VAL A 167 -5.23 -13.51 5.31
N HIS A 168 -4.97 -14.37 6.28
CA HIS A 168 -5.96 -15.36 6.74
C HIS A 168 -7.25 -14.68 7.24
N GLU A 169 -7.12 -13.66 8.10
CA GLU A 169 -8.28 -12.92 8.59
C GLU A 169 -9.00 -12.10 7.50
N ALA A 170 -8.26 -11.60 6.51
CA ALA A 170 -8.81 -10.89 5.36
C ALA A 170 -9.64 -11.83 4.48
N GLU A 171 -9.18 -13.06 4.26
CA GLU A 171 -9.90 -14.09 3.50
C GLU A 171 -11.15 -14.59 4.25
N ALA A 172 -11.04 -14.74 5.57
CA ALA A 172 -12.15 -15.16 6.43
C ALA A 172 -13.21 -14.07 6.65
N SER A 173 -12.95 -12.82 6.26
CA SER A 173 -13.84 -11.67 6.49
C SER A 173 -15.18 -11.73 5.72
N GLY A 174 -15.26 -12.57 4.68
CA GLY A 174 -16.41 -12.62 3.77
C GLY A 174 -16.51 -11.42 2.80
N ILE A 175 -15.58 -10.47 2.84
CA ILE A 175 -15.57 -9.30 1.97
C ILE A 175 -14.75 -9.59 0.71
N GLN A 176 -15.42 -9.72 -0.43
CA GLN A 176 -14.81 -10.13 -1.70
C GLN A 176 -13.61 -9.26 -2.11
N SER A 177 -13.75 -7.93 -2.09
CA SER A 177 -12.68 -7.01 -2.47
C SER A 177 -11.46 -7.11 -1.55
N LEU A 178 -11.67 -7.43 -0.27
CA LEU A 178 -10.59 -7.61 0.70
C LEU A 178 -9.87 -8.95 0.49
N ARG A 179 -10.63 -10.02 0.22
CA ARG A 179 -10.09 -11.33 -0.17
C ARG A 179 -9.25 -11.25 -1.44
N GLU A 180 -9.76 -10.62 -2.49
CA GLU A 180 -9.02 -10.43 -3.76
C GLU A 180 -7.73 -9.63 -3.56
N PHE A 181 -7.77 -8.61 -2.71
CA PHE A 181 -6.58 -7.87 -2.34
C PHE A 181 -5.57 -8.74 -1.57
N ALA A 182 -6.03 -9.59 -0.65
CA ALA A 182 -5.18 -10.52 0.08
C ALA A 182 -4.49 -11.53 -0.86
N GLU A 183 -5.21 -12.09 -1.83
CA GLU A 183 -4.64 -12.92 -2.89
C GLU A 183 -3.58 -12.17 -3.71
N GLN A 184 -3.87 -10.91 -4.07
CA GLN A 184 -2.91 -10.08 -4.78
C GLN A 184 -1.62 -9.88 -3.96
N LEU A 185 -1.70 -9.74 -2.64
CA LEU A 185 -0.51 -9.59 -1.79
C LEU A 185 0.44 -10.78 -1.89
N LYS A 186 -0.08 -12.00 -2.01
CA LYS A 186 0.73 -13.23 -2.15
C LYS A 186 1.56 -13.27 -3.44
N THR A 187 1.19 -12.47 -4.44
CA THR A 187 1.88 -12.42 -5.74
C THR A 187 3.13 -11.53 -5.72
N TYR A 188 3.37 -10.76 -4.65
CA TYR A 188 4.49 -9.82 -4.61
C TYR A 188 5.84 -10.50 -4.43
N SER A 189 6.86 -9.95 -5.10
CA SER A 189 8.24 -10.41 -5.01
C SER A 189 9.20 -9.25 -5.26
N LEU A 190 10.40 -9.29 -4.67
CA LEU A 190 11.48 -8.38 -5.04
C LEU A 190 12.25 -8.87 -6.28
N ARG A 191 11.98 -10.11 -6.72
CA ARG A 191 12.59 -10.71 -7.91
C ARG A 191 11.56 -10.71 -9.05
N PRO A 192 11.90 -10.18 -10.24
CA PRO A 192 11.01 -10.28 -11.39
C PRO A 192 10.91 -11.75 -11.86
N SER A 193 9.77 -12.09 -12.48
CA SER A 193 9.59 -13.36 -13.16
C SER A 193 10.72 -13.57 -14.18
N GLY A 194 11.56 -14.58 -13.99
CA GLY A 194 12.68 -14.91 -14.89
C GLY A 194 14.09 -14.63 -14.38
N ALA A 195 14.27 -14.12 -13.15
CA ALA A 195 15.59 -14.09 -12.52
C ALA A 195 15.95 -15.49 -11.99
N THR A 196 16.63 -16.30 -12.81
CA THR A 196 17.34 -17.49 -12.35
C THR A 196 18.37 -17.07 -11.29
N ALA A 197 18.50 -17.89 -10.24
CA ALA A 197 19.45 -17.73 -9.15
C ALA A 197 20.90 -17.63 -9.64
#